data_AF-A0AAV0ZDC7-F1
#
_entry.id   AF-A0AAV0ZDC7-F1
#
_cell.length_a   1.000
_cell.length_b   1.000
_cell.length_c   1.000
_cell.angle_alpha   90.00
_cell.angle_beta   90.00
_cell.angle_gamma   90.00
#
_symmetry.space_group_name_H-M   'P 1'
#
loop_
_entity.id
_entity.type
_entity.pdbx_description
1 polymer ?
#
loop_
_entity_poly.entity_id
_entity_poly.type
_entity_poly.pdbx_seq_one_letter_code
_entity_poly.pdbx_strand_id
1 'polypeptide(L)'
;MDLCKKNQQIRNKQVFSHTCGAKSLTRRRHEIIIETSKTIGRGQMWNVAHKKKDESYVNEKAKEMGEKIDSYLNQNLKASSEISSNDIVGKVFGKENLGRVRAMGMGVVPTTAFKQTITRLRVSEAESESSSSNSIRRSLDISNTHDANHQSPSNDT
;
A
#
# COMPACT_ATOMS: atom_id res chain seq x y z
N MET A 1 -10.57 -30.31 17.49
CA MET A 1 -9.55 -29.91 18.50
C MET A 1 -8.23 -29.42 17.89
N ASP A 2 -7.81 -29.91 16.71
CA ASP A 2 -6.47 -29.63 16.16
C ASP A 2 -6.32 -28.23 15.49
N LEU A 3 -7.40 -27.71 14.88
CA LEU A 3 -7.37 -26.41 14.19
C LEU A 3 -7.23 -25.21 15.15
N CYS A 4 -7.89 -25.26 16.32
CA CYS A 4 -7.82 -24.17 17.30
C CYS A 4 -6.40 -23.98 17.85
N LYS A 5 -5.69 -25.09 18.11
CA LYS A 5 -4.29 -25.08 18.56
C LYS A 5 -3.36 -24.54 17.48
N LYS A 6 -3.53 -24.98 16.23
CA LYS A 6 -2.78 -24.44 15.07
C LYS A 6 -2.99 -22.93 14.92
N ASN A 7 -4.23 -22.45 14.99
CA ASN A 7 -4.53 -21.02 14.91
C ASN A 7 -3.95 -20.23 16.08
N GLN A 8 -3.89 -20.81 17.29
CA GLN A 8 -3.22 -20.19 18.44
C GLN A 8 -1.71 -20.08 18.21
N GLN A 9 -1.06 -21.14 17.72
CA GLN A 9 0.37 -21.12 17.39
C GLN A 9 0.69 -20.11 16.28
N ILE A 10 -0.15 -19.99 15.26
CA ILE A 10 0.01 -18.98 14.19
C ILE A 10 -0.13 -17.57 14.75
N ARG A 11 -1.14 -17.33 15.61
CA ARG A 11 -1.32 -16.03 16.28
C ARG A 11 -0.12 -15.67 17.15
N ASN A 12 0.47 -16.63 17.87
CA ASN A 12 1.65 -16.40 18.69
C ASN A 12 2.89 -16.02 17.86
N LYS A 13 2.94 -16.40 16.57
CA LYS A 13 4.00 -15.99 15.64
C LYS A 13 3.77 -14.61 15.04
N GLN A 14 2.59 -13.99 15.24
CA GLN A 14 2.30 -12.67 14.73
C GLN A 14 3.03 -11.62 15.58
N VAL A 15 4.16 -11.14 15.07
CA VAL A 15 5.01 -10.16 15.76
C VAL A 15 4.35 -8.78 15.85
N PHE A 16 3.55 -8.41 14.86
CA PHE A 16 2.90 -7.09 14.78
C PHE A 16 1.39 -7.26 14.82
N SER A 17 0.83 -7.12 16.02
CA SER A 17 -0.62 -7.13 16.23
C SER A 17 -1.22 -5.77 15.90
N HIS A 18 -2.35 -5.76 15.20
CA HIS A 18 -3.07 -4.52 14.88
C HIS A 18 -4.12 -4.19 15.94
N THR A 19 -4.42 -2.90 16.13
CA THR A 19 -5.38 -2.36 17.11
C THR A 19 -6.74 -2.00 16.51
N CYS A 20 -6.93 -2.15 15.20
CA CYS A 20 -8.18 -1.83 14.49
C CYS A 20 -9.35 -2.80 14.75
N GLY A 21 -9.20 -3.78 15.64
CA GLY A 21 -10.22 -4.79 15.92
C GLY A 21 -10.56 -5.64 14.68
N ALA A 22 -11.84 -5.84 14.43
CA ALA A 22 -12.33 -6.59 13.26
C ALA A 22 -12.32 -5.78 11.95
N LYS A 23 -12.01 -4.48 11.99
CA LYS A 23 -11.98 -3.64 10.79
C LYS A 23 -10.69 -3.88 9.99
N SER A 24 -10.82 -3.95 8.66
CA SER A 24 -9.67 -4.00 7.77
C SER A 24 -8.95 -2.64 7.72
N LEU A 25 -7.64 -2.67 7.42
CA LEU A 25 -6.86 -1.45 7.22
C LEU A 25 -7.40 -0.60 6.07
N THR A 26 -7.91 -1.23 5.00
CA THR A 26 -8.50 -0.52 3.86
C THR A 26 -9.73 0.28 4.28
N ARG A 27 -10.62 -0.33 5.08
CA ARG A 27 -11.79 0.35 5.62
C ARG A 27 -11.39 1.47 6.57
N ARG A 28 -10.46 1.19 7.50
CA ARG A 28 -9.97 2.21 8.43
C ARG A 28 -9.30 3.38 7.68
N ARG A 29 -8.61 3.11 6.57
CA ARG A 29 -8.02 4.14 5.70
C ARG A 29 -9.09 5.06 5.14
N HIS A 30 -10.13 4.45 4.59
CA HIS A 30 -11.22 5.18 3.95
C HIS A 30 -11.95 6.06 4.96
N GLU A 31 -12.26 5.54 6.16
CA GLU A 31 -12.84 6.31 7.26
C GLU A 31 -11.97 7.54 7.60
N ILE A 32 -10.65 7.38 7.74
CA ILE A 32 -9.74 8.50 8.03
C ILE A 32 -9.69 9.52 6.89
N ILE A 33 -9.67 9.07 5.65
CA ILE A 33 -9.65 9.98 4.49
C ILE A 33 -10.93 10.82 4.45
N ILE A 34 -12.09 10.23 4.75
CA ILE A 34 -13.35 10.97 4.85
C ILE A 34 -13.32 11.95 6.02
N GLU A 35 -12.88 11.52 7.20
CA GLU A 35 -12.85 12.33 8.42
C GLU A 35 -11.89 13.53 8.32
N THR A 36 -10.73 13.33 7.68
CA THR A 36 -9.64 14.32 7.66
C THR A 36 -9.50 15.05 6.33
N SER A 37 -10.20 14.61 5.29
CA SER A 37 -10.03 15.04 3.89
C SER A 37 -8.58 15.00 3.40
N LYS A 38 -7.74 14.15 4.00
CA LYS A 38 -6.30 14.03 3.71
C LYS A 38 -5.95 12.60 3.32
N THR A 39 -5.11 12.46 2.30
CA THR A 39 -4.57 11.17 1.91
C THR A 39 -3.51 10.71 2.91
N ILE A 40 -3.71 9.52 3.47
CA ILE A 40 -2.75 8.93 4.41
C ILE A 40 -1.90 7.84 3.75
N GLY A 41 -0.58 8.00 3.88
CA GLY A 41 0.38 7.05 3.33
C GLY A 41 0.56 5.80 4.18
N ARG A 42 1.54 4.97 3.81
CA ARG A 42 1.77 3.68 4.48
C ARG A 42 2.34 3.84 5.89
N GLY A 43 3.25 4.81 6.10
CA GLY A 43 3.82 5.10 7.41
C GLY A 43 2.78 5.62 8.40
N GLN A 44 1.96 6.59 8.00
CA GLN A 44 0.86 7.09 8.84
C GLN A 44 -0.16 5.98 9.17
N MET A 45 -0.50 5.15 8.18
CA MET A 45 -1.38 4.00 8.41
C MET A 45 -0.78 2.99 9.40
N TRP A 46 0.54 2.79 9.41
CA TRP A 46 1.18 1.94 10.40
C TRP A 46 0.88 2.41 11.83
N ASN A 47 1.05 3.71 12.09
CA ASN A 47 0.82 4.29 13.42
C ASN A 47 -0.63 4.14 13.86
N VAL A 48 -1.57 4.46 12.95
CA VAL A 48 -3.02 4.28 13.19
C VAL A 48 -3.34 2.84 13.58
N ALA A 49 -2.67 1.86 12.96
CA ALA A 49 -2.97 0.46 13.12
C ALA A 49 -2.27 -0.23 14.30
N HIS A 50 -1.21 0.37 14.86
CA HIS A 50 -0.37 -0.27 15.88
C HIS A 50 -0.25 0.54 17.18
N LYS A 51 -0.75 1.78 17.20
CA LYS A 51 -0.97 2.54 18.44
C LYS A 51 -2.37 2.26 18.99
N LYS A 52 -2.47 2.24 20.31
CA LYS A 52 -3.72 2.21 21.06
C LYS A 52 -4.30 3.63 21.18
N LYS A 53 -5.46 3.76 21.82
CA LYS A 53 -6.09 5.07 22.08
C LYS A 53 -5.28 5.97 23.00
N ASP A 54 -4.46 5.39 23.88
CA ASP A 54 -3.52 6.08 24.76
C ASP A 54 -2.17 6.37 24.07
N GLU A 55 -2.11 6.20 22.75
CA GLU A 55 -0.91 6.36 21.90
C GLU A 55 0.24 5.38 22.19
N SER A 56 0.06 4.45 23.13
CA SER A 56 1.03 3.40 23.42
C SER A 56 1.02 2.31 22.34
N TYR A 57 2.18 1.69 22.12
CA TYR A 57 2.29 0.53 21.24
C TYR A 57 1.87 -0.75 21.96
N VAL A 58 1.34 -1.70 21.20
CA VAL A 58 0.91 -3.01 21.73
C VAL A 58 2.09 -3.89 22.18
N ASN A 59 3.26 -3.72 21.59
CA ASN A 59 4.48 -4.44 21.93
C ASN A 59 5.72 -3.63 21.57
N GLU A 60 6.86 -4.05 22.12
CA GLU A 60 8.15 -3.36 21.97
C GLU A 60 8.66 -3.35 20.53
N LYS A 61 8.49 -4.45 19.79
CA LYS A 61 8.90 -4.51 18.37
C LYS A 61 8.10 -3.56 17.48
N ALA A 62 6.80 -3.41 17.74
CA ALA A 62 5.96 -2.44 17.04
C ALA A 62 6.37 -1.01 17.40
N LYS A 63 6.76 -0.77 18.66
CA LYS A 63 7.32 0.51 19.12
C LYS A 63 8.59 0.86 18.36
N GLU A 64 9.57 -0.04 18.34
CA GLU A 64 10.86 0.19 17.65
C GLU A 64 10.65 0.57 16.18
N MET A 65 9.81 -0.18 15.47
CA MET A 65 9.53 0.09 14.05
C MET A 65 8.71 1.37 13.85
N GLY A 66 7.75 1.63 14.73
CA GLY A 66 6.95 2.85 14.73
C GLY A 66 7.77 4.11 14.98
N GLU A 67 8.74 4.06 15.89
CA GLU A 67 9.67 5.18 16.17
C GLU A 67 10.57 5.49 14.96
N LYS A 68 11.04 4.45 14.24
CA LYS A 68 11.75 4.64 12.97
C LYS A 68 10.87 5.31 11.92
N ILE A 69 9.61 4.87 11.81
CA ILE A 69 8.63 5.47 10.89
C ILE A 69 8.35 6.94 11.26
N ASP A 70 8.11 7.22 12.53
CA ASP A 70 7.86 8.57 13.05
C ASP A 70 9.06 9.49 12.74
N SER A 71 10.29 8.99 12.92
CA SER A 71 11.51 9.72 12.57
C SER A 71 11.56 10.09 11.08
N TYR A 72 11.23 9.17 10.18
CA TYR A 72 11.18 9.45 8.75
C TYR A 72 10.03 10.40 8.36
N LEU A 73 8.86 10.26 8.99
CA LEU A 73 7.71 11.14 8.75
C LEU A 73 8.02 12.59 9.12
N ASN A 74 8.72 12.79 10.25
CA ASN A 74 9.13 14.12 10.73
C ASN A 74 10.19 14.76 9.82
N GLN A 75 11.08 13.97 9.23
CA GLN A 75 12.09 14.47 8.29
C GLN A 75 11.52 14.82 6.91
N ASN A 76 10.47 14.12 6.45
CA ASN A 76 9.96 14.32 5.09
C ASN A 76 8.44 14.13 4.99
N LEU A 77 7.70 15.15 5.44
CA LEU A 77 6.23 15.13 5.46
C LEU A 77 5.61 15.01 4.05
N LYS A 78 6.24 15.61 3.03
CA LYS A 78 5.76 15.56 1.63
C LYS A 78 5.87 14.17 1.01
N ALA A 79 6.90 13.40 1.33
CA ALA A 79 7.08 12.04 0.83
C ALA A 79 6.25 10.98 1.58
N SER A 80 5.44 11.40 2.57
CA SER A 80 4.73 10.46 3.44
C SER A 80 3.56 9.75 2.79
N SER A 81 2.90 10.38 1.81
CA SER A 81 1.65 9.87 1.20
C SER A 81 1.84 9.07 -0.08
N GLU A 82 2.99 9.19 -0.75
CA GLU A 82 3.28 8.42 -1.97
C GLU A 82 3.60 6.97 -1.63
N ILE A 83 3.02 6.04 -2.39
CA ILE A 83 3.20 4.59 -2.20
C ILE A 83 4.25 4.10 -3.18
N SER A 84 5.38 3.63 -2.66
CA SER A 84 6.50 3.12 -3.46
C SER A 84 7.25 2.03 -2.71
N SER A 85 7.95 1.14 -3.41
CA SER A 85 8.76 0.10 -2.78
C SER A 85 9.83 0.66 -1.84
N ASN A 86 10.30 1.89 -2.07
CA ASN A 86 11.34 2.57 -1.31
C ASN A 86 10.79 3.69 -0.40
N ASP A 87 9.48 3.71 -0.16
CA ASP A 87 8.91 4.66 0.80
C ASP A 87 9.31 4.33 2.25
N ILE A 88 8.79 5.10 3.20
CA ILE A 88 9.12 4.99 4.62
C ILE A 88 8.96 3.55 5.15
N VAL A 89 7.90 2.85 4.75
CA VAL A 89 7.66 1.47 5.20
C VAL A 89 8.67 0.52 4.54
N GLY A 90 8.98 0.71 3.26
CA GLY A 90 10.03 -0.06 2.57
C GLY A 90 11.42 0.14 3.17
N LYS A 91 11.76 1.36 3.60
CA LYS A 91 13.03 1.64 4.28
C LYS A 91 13.13 0.99 5.65
N VAL A 92 12.04 1.02 6.42
CA VAL A 92 12.02 0.50 7.79
C VAL A 92 11.95 -1.03 7.81
N PHE A 93 11.09 -1.65 7.01
CA PHE A 93 10.90 -3.11 7.00
C PHE A 93 11.73 -3.84 5.94
N GLY A 94 12.40 -3.11 5.04
CA GLY A 94 13.09 -3.68 3.90
C GLY A 94 12.14 -4.16 2.79
N LYS A 95 12.62 -5.12 2.01
CA LYS A 95 11.90 -5.67 0.84
C LYS A 95 10.52 -6.24 1.25
N GLU A 96 9.51 -5.95 0.43
CA GLU A 96 8.17 -6.50 0.60
C GLU A 96 8.11 -8.02 0.42
N ASN A 97 7.13 -8.64 1.07
CA ASN A 97 6.87 -10.06 0.90
C ASN A 97 6.19 -10.32 -0.46
N LEU A 98 6.45 -11.48 -1.06
CA LEU A 98 5.74 -11.90 -2.26
C LEU A 98 4.23 -11.97 -1.98
N GLY A 99 3.44 -11.40 -2.89
CA GLY A 99 1.97 -11.45 -2.83
C GLY A 99 1.29 -10.54 -1.80
N ARG A 100 2.01 -9.74 -1.02
CA ARG A 100 1.37 -8.79 -0.07
C ARG A 100 2.22 -7.55 0.19
N VAL A 101 1.56 -6.39 0.17
CA VAL A 101 2.14 -5.09 0.57
C VAL A 101 1.80 -4.77 2.02
N ARG A 102 2.81 -4.41 2.82
CA ARG A 102 2.61 -3.98 4.21
C ARG A 102 1.80 -2.67 4.29
N ALA A 103 1.03 -2.52 5.37
CA ALA A 103 0.21 -1.34 5.68
C ALA A 103 -0.84 -0.93 4.61
N MET A 104 -1.19 -1.81 3.67
CA MET A 104 -2.20 -1.54 2.62
C MET A 104 -3.52 -2.31 2.80
N GLY A 105 -3.55 -3.29 3.71
CA GLY A 105 -4.71 -4.15 3.92
C GLY A 105 -4.55 -5.51 3.25
N MET A 106 -5.67 -6.20 3.03
CA MET A 106 -5.69 -7.51 2.38
C MET A 106 -5.77 -7.37 0.85
N GLY A 107 -5.19 -8.33 0.12
CA GLY A 107 -5.33 -8.44 -1.33
C GLY A 107 -4.46 -7.49 -2.17
N VAL A 108 -3.76 -6.54 -1.54
CA VAL A 108 -2.86 -5.63 -2.26
C VAL A 108 -1.51 -6.31 -2.51
N VAL A 109 -1.19 -6.53 -3.78
CA VAL A 109 0.06 -7.14 -4.22
C VAL A 109 1.09 -6.08 -4.67
N PRO A 110 2.41 -6.33 -4.50
CA PRO A 110 3.45 -5.34 -4.85
C PRO A 110 3.38 -4.85 -6.30
N THR A 111 3.10 -5.75 -7.25
CA THR A 111 3.05 -5.44 -8.67
C THR A 111 2.05 -4.34 -9.01
N THR A 112 0.84 -4.41 -8.42
CA THR A 112 -0.21 -3.43 -8.66
C THR A 112 0.01 -2.17 -7.84
N ALA A 113 0.48 -2.30 -6.60
CA ALA A 113 0.66 -1.16 -5.69
C ALA A 113 1.81 -0.24 -6.12
N PHE A 114 2.92 -0.79 -6.60
CA PHE A 114 4.11 -0.03 -6.98
C PHE A 114 4.17 0.26 -8.48
N LYS A 115 3.09 -0.04 -9.22
CA LYS A 115 3.01 0.13 -10.68
C LYS A 115 4.19 -0.51 -11.42
N GLN A 116 4.66 -1.66 -10.92
CA GLN A 116 5.75 -2.40 -11.53
C GLN A 116 5.22 -3.16 -12.75
N THR A 117 5.68 -2.81 -13.94
CA THR A 117 5.41 -3.58 -15.16
C THR A 117 6.20 -4.89 -15.08
N ILE A 118 5.54 -6.02 -14.84
CA ILE A 118 6.20 -7.33 -14.99
C ILE A 118 6.25 -7.66 -16.47
N THR A 119 7.38 -7.38 -17.11
CA THR A 119 7.76 -8.10 -18.32
C THR A 119 7.97 -9.55 -17.90
N ARG A 120 7.07 -10.46 -18.29
CA ARG A 120 7.29 -11.89 -18.07
C ARG A 120 8.54 -12.30 -18.86
N LEU A 121 9.71 -12.30 -18.20
CA LEU A 121 10.89 -12.97 -18.71
C LEU A 121 10.52 -14.45 -18.83
N ARG A 122 10.30 -14.93 -20.05
CA ARG A 122 10.41 -16.36 -20.31
C ARG A 122 11.87 -16.69 -20.04
N VAL A 123 12.11 -17.47 -18.99
CA VAL A 123 13.46 -17.96 -18.66
C VAL A 123 13.85 -18.94 -19.75
N SER A 124 14.59 -18.46 -20.75
CA SER A 124 15.62 -19.24 -21.41
C SER A 124 16.94 -18.89 -20.70
N GLU A 125 17.50 -19.91 -20.09
CA GLU A 125 18.76 -19.94 -19.37
C GLU A 125 19.89 -19.36 -20.23
N ALA A 126 20.50 -18.27 -19.77
CA ALA A 126 21.87 -17.87 -20.07
C ALA A 126 22.28 -16.77 -19.08
N GLU A 127 23.38 -17.03 -18.37
CA GLU A 127 24.01 -16.15 -17.41
C GLU A 127 24.42 -14.82 -18.03
N SER A 128 24.34 -13.73 -17.26
CA SER A 128 25.39 -12.69 -17.13
C SER A 128 24.91 -11.54 -16.26
N GLU A 129 25.78 -11.09 -15.37
CA GLU A 129 25.62 -9.96 -14.47
C GLU A 129 25.56 -8.60 -15.22
N SER A 130 24.78 -7.68 -14.65
CA SER A 130 25.13 -6.27 -14.39
C SER A 130 23.95 -5.32 -14.60
N SER A 131 23.89 -4.34 -13.71
CA SER A 131 23.00 -3.18 -13.70
C SER A 131 22.78 -2.57 -15.07
N SER A 132 21.53 -2.23 -15.40
CA SER A 132 21.15 -0.88 -15.84
C SER A 132 19.65 -0.77 -16.10
N SER A 133 19.09 0.33 -15.59
CA SER A 133 17.75 0.84 -15.88
C SER A 133 17.49 0.87 -17.39
N ASN A 134 16.48 0.14 -17.87
CA ASN A 134 16.02 0.28 -19.25
C ASN A 134 14.55 0.68 -19.30
N SER A 135 14.35 2.00 -19.48
CA SER A 135 13.10 2.61 -19.93
C SER A 135 12.82 2.22 -21.38
N ILE A 136 11.70 1.53 -21.66
CA ILE A 136 11.14 1.48 -23.02
C ILE A 136 9.63 1.72 -22.96
N ARG A 137 9.22 2.85 -23.53
CA ARG A 137 7.83 3.26 -23.78
C ARG A 137 7.21 2.36 -24.86
N ARG A 138 5.92 2.06 -24.75
CA ARG A 138 5.08 1.84 -25.93
C ARG A 138 3.68 2.41 -25.70
N SER A 139 3.45 3.56 -26.31
CA SER A 139 2.14 4.17 -26.55
C SER A 139 1.26 3.19 -27.34
N LEU A 140 -0.03 3.13 -27.01
CA LEU A 140 -1.07 2.64 -27.91
C LEU A 140 -2.22 3.64 -27.85
N ASP A 141 -2.36 4.32 -28.98
CA ASP A 141 -3.41 5.27 -29.31
C ASP A 141 -4.78 4.59 -29.20
N ILE A 142 -5.70 5.22 -28.46
CA ILE A 142 -7.13 5.04 -28.68
C ILE A 142 -7.58 6.33 -29.36
N SER A 143 -7.56 6.31 -30.68
CA SER A 143 -8.09 7.39 -31.51
C SER A 143 -9.62 7.43 -31.37
N ASN A 144 -10.11 8.59 -30.95
CA ASN A 144 -11.49 9.04 -31.05
C ASN A 144 -12.06 8.85 -32.47
N THR A 145 -13.35 8.51 -32.55
CA THR A 145 -14.21 8.99 -33.63
C THR A 145 -15.39 9.74 -33.00
N HIS A 146 -15.34 11.07 -33.13
CA HIS A 146 -16.46 12.00 -32.95
C HIS A 146 -17.35 11.98 -34.20
N ASP A 147 -18.65 12.22 -34.02
CA ASP A 147 -19.50 13.16 -34.79
C ASP A 147 -20.99 12.85 -34.46
N ALA A 148 -21.95 13.76 -34.40
CA ALA A 148 -22.04 15.20 -34.14
C ALA A 148 -23.56 15.50 -33.97
N ASN A 149 -23.91 16.34 -32.99
CA ASN A 149 -24.93 17.39 -33.05
C ASN A 149 -26.34 17.14 -33.66
N HIS A 150 -27.42 17.26 -32.86
CA HIS A 150 -28.62 18.01 -33.26
C HIS A 150 -29.57 18.36 -32.09
N GLN A 151 -29.79 19.68 -31.95
CA GLN A 151 -31.02 20.43 -31.62
C GLN A 151 -31.87 20.14 -30.36
N SER A 152 -31.96 21.16 -29.51
CA SER A 152 -33.05 21.44 -28.56
C SER A 152 -34.42 21.61 -29.25
N PRO A 153 -35.53 21.46 -28.50
CA PRO A 153 -36.71 22.28 -28.76
C PRO A 153 -37.15 23.07 -27.51
N SER A 154 -37.28 24.38 -27.73
CA SER A 154 -38.24 25.26 -27.07
C SER A 154 -39.67 24.77 -27.29
N ASN A 155 -40.56 24.94 -26.32
CA ASN A 155 -41.99 25.18 -26.57
C ASN A 155 -42.58 25.99 -25.39
N ASP A 156 -42.94 27.22 -25.70
CA ASP A 156 -43.96 28.00 -24.98
C ASP A 156 -45.34 27.38 -25.23
N THR A 157 -46.17 27.29 -24.19
CA THR A 157 -47.59 27.70 -24.18
C THR A 157 -47.98 27.96 -22.74
#